data_AF-A0A538NJZ7-F1
#
_entry.id   AF-A0A538NJZ7-F1
#
_cell.length_a   1.000
_cell.length_b   1.000
_cell.length_c   1.000
_cell.angle_alpha   90.00
_cell.angle_beta   90.00
_cell.angle_gamma   90.00
#
_symmetry.space_group_name_H-M   'P 1'
#
loop_
_entity.id
_entity.type
_entity.pdbx_description
1 polymer ?
#
loop_
_entity_poly.entity_id
_entity_poly.type
_entity_poly.pdbx_seq_one_letter_code
_entity_poly.pdbx_strand_id
1 'polypeptide(L)'
;MKNISRRSPPKARRTFGVMEKCTFCVQRIEEAKITAHARAGGSADTLIPRDSFTTACAQACPTGALVFGDVKDPESRVSKMKKQDRNYRLLEYLNVNTRTSYLARIRNPNPKMPDAANIGVASLEEKPA
;
A
#
# COMPACT_ATOMS: atom_id res chain seq x y z
N MET A 1 -20.02 17.37 -29.15
CA MET A 1 -20.62 16.81 -27.91
C MET A 1 -19.72 15.69 -27.38
N LYS A 2 -19.48 15.67 -26.05
CA LYS A 2 -18.57 14.78 -25.27
C LYS A 2 -17.06 15.12 -25.24
N ASN A 3 -16.73 16.35 -24.84
CA ASN A 3 -15.45 16.65 -24.17
C ASN A 3 -15.63 16.71 -22.64
N ILE A 4 -16.39 15.76 -22.07
CA ILE A 4 -16.55 15.62 -20.63
C ILE A 4 -15.27 15.02 -20.06
N SER A 5 -14.39 15.90 -19.62
CA SER A 5 -13.48 15.75 -18.47
C SER A 5 -13.24 14.30 -17.99
N ARG A 6 -12.16 13.67 -18.47
CA ARG A 6 -11.60 12.41 -17.91
C ARG A 6 -10.98 12.59 -16.51
N ARG A 7 -11.57 13.38 -15.63
CA ARG A 7 -11.00 13.71 -14.31
C ARG A 7 -11.92 13.25 -13.19
N SER A 8 -11.34 12.58 -12.21
CA SER A 8 -12.04 12.10 -11.03
C SER A 8 -12.41 13.29 -10.13
N PRO A 9 -13.71 13.50 -9.83
CA PRO A 9 -14.22 14.73 -9.20
C PRO A 9 -13.82 15.00 -7.74
N PRO A 10 -13.47 14.04 -6.85
CA PRO A 10 -13.22 14.36 -5.43
C PRO A 10 -11.80 14.87 -5.13
N LYS A 11 -10.94 15.06 -6.14
CA LYS A 11 -9.56 15.55 -5.93
C LYS A 11 -9.46 17.03 -6.27
N ALA A 12 -8.98 17.83 -5.31
CA ALA A 12 -8.68 19.24 -5.52
C ALA A 12 -7.70 19.40 -6.69
N ARG A 13 -8.05 20.28 -7.63
CA ARG A 13 -7.11 20.74 -8.66
C ARG A 13 -6.15 21.71 -8.00
N ARG A 14 -4.86 21.51 -8.22
CA ARG A 14 -3.86 22.44 -7.74
C ARG A 14 -3.43 23.37 -8.86
N THR A 15 -3.19 24.61 -8.50
CA THR A 15 -2.56 25.61 -9.35
C THR A 15 -1.05 25.40 -9.39
N PHE A 16 -0.38 26.07 -10.31
CA PHE A 16 1.08 26.01 -10.43
C PHE A 16 1.77 26.44 -9.13
N GLY A 17 2.89 25.78 -8.80
CA GLY A 17 3.71 26.12 -7.63
C GLY A 17 3.30 25.42 -6.31
N VAL A 18 2.29 24.54 -6.32
CA VAL A 18 1.90 23.78 -5.12
C VAL A 18 2.52 22.38 -5.15
N MET A 19 3.22 22.00 -4.08
CA MET A 19 3.78 20.65 -3.95
C MET A 19 2.69 19.60 -3.76
N GLU A 20 2.90 18.44 -4.37
CA GLU A 20 2.02 17.27 -4.25
C GLU A 20 2.78 16.05 -3.76
N LYS A 21 2.08 15.16 -3.06
CA LYS A 21 2.61 13.87 -2.63
C LYS A 21 1.53 12.81 -2.61
N CYS A 22 1.94 11.57 -2.39
CA CYS A 22 1.01 10.50 -2.05
C CYS A 22 0.31 10.78 -0.71
N THR A 23 -1.02 10.82 -0.75
CA THR A 23 -1.89 11.00 0.43
C THR A 23 -2.63 9.71 0.80
N PHE A 24 -2.16 8.56 0.31
CA PHE A 24 -2.83 7.25 0.46
C PHE A 24 -4.32 7.27 0.11
N CYS A 25 -4.67 8.03 -0.93
CA CYS A 25 -6.05 8.23 -1.37
C CYS A 25 -6.98 8.70 -0.23
N VAL A 26 -6.57 9.73 0.51
CA VAL A 26 -7.37 10.34 1.59
C VAL A 26 -8.84 10.54 1.22
N GLN A 27 -9.14 10.92 -0.02
CA GLN A 27 -10.52 11.04 -0.50
C GLN A 27 -11.35 9.75 -0.33
N ARG A 28 -10.78 8.58 -0.63
CA ARG A 28 -11.45 7.27 -0.45
C ARG A 28 -11.57 6.90 1.03
N ILE A 29 -10.59 7.28 1.83
CA ILE A 29 -10.60 7.06 3.29
C ILE A 29 -11.74 7.86 3.92
N GLU A 30 -11.85 9.14 3.56
CA GLU A 30 -12.91 10.01 4.09
C GLU A 30 -14.29 9.57 3.60
N GLU A 31 -14.44 9.18 2.32
CA GLU A 31 -15.69 8.58 1.82
C GLU A 31 -16.09 7.33 2.61
N ALA A 32 -15.12 6.45 2.90
CA ALA A 32 -15.37 5.24 3.70
C ALA A 32 -15.75 5.57 5.16
N LYS A 33 -15.09 6.55 5.78
CA LYS A 33 -15.45 7.04 7.12
C LYS A 33 -16.86 7.63 7.13
N ILE A 34 -17.18 8.53 6.20
CA ILE A 34 -18.51 9.16 6.09
C ILE A 34 -19.57 8.07 5.91
N THR A 35 -19.31 7.07 5.07
CA THR A 35 -20.23 5.95 4.85
C THR A 35 -20.40 5.11 6.12
N ALA A 36 -19.32 4.84 6.86
CA ALA A 36 -19.38 4.12 8.13
C ALA A 36 -20.18 4.91 9.19
N HIS A 37 -19.92 6.21 9.34
CA HIS A 37 -20.68 7.09 10.23
C HIS A 37 -22.16 7.19 9.84
N ALA A 38 -22.46 7.29 8.54
CA ALA A 38 -23.84 7.33 8.06
C ALA A 38 -24.60 6.02 8.35
N ARG A 39 -23.91 4.87 8.27
CA ARG A 39 -24.48 3.56 8.65
C ARG A 39 -24.67 3.44 10.17
N ALA A 40 -23.73 3.96 10.95
CA ALA A 40 -23.77 3.95 12.40
C ALA A 40 -24.91 4.83 12.96
N GLY A 41 -25.24 5.93 12.28
CA GLY A 41 -26.19 6.92 12.76
C GLY A 41 -25.73 7.54 14.08
N GLY A 42 -26.42 7.22 15.17
CA GLY A 42 -26.06 7.60 16.54
C GLY A 42 -25.42 6.49 17.38
N SER A 43 -25.20 5.29 16.81
CA SER A 43 -24.54 4.19 17.51
C SER A 43 -23.01 4.39 17.56
N ALA A 44 -22.36 3.72 18.50
CA ALA A 44 -20.90 3.78 18.64
C ALA A 44 -20.15 3.00 17.54
N ASP A 45 -20.85 2.20 16.71
CA ASP A 45 -20.24 1.33 15.71
C ASP A 45 -19.86 2.09 14.43
N THR A 46 -18.81 2.89 14.54
CA THR A 46 -18.26 3.73 13.46
C THR A 46 -17.08 3.10 12.74
N LEU A 47 -16.81 1.82 13.02
CA LEU A 47 -15.68 1.11 12.45
C LEU A 47 -15.91 0.87 10.96
N ILE A 48 -14.88 1.17 10.17
CA ILE A 48 -14.90 0.87 8.75
C ILE A 48 -14.75 -0.64 8.59
N PRO A 49 -15.66 -1.33 7.87
CA PRO A 49 -15.54 -2.76 7.65
C PRO A 49 -14.22 -3.11 6.97
N ARG A 50 -13.63 -4.24 7.36
CA ARG A 50 -12.38 -4.75 6.79
C ARG A 50 -12.51 -4.91 5.27
N ASP A 51 -11.46 -4.52 4.55
CA ASP A 51 -11.34 -4.63 3.10
C ASP A 51 -12.50 -3.98 2.29
N SER A 52 -13.26 -3.07 2.92
CA SER A 52 -14.40 -2.37 2.29
C SER A 52 -13.99 -1.45 1.14
N PHE A 53 -12.77 -0.92 1.18
CA PHE A 53 -12.19 -0.13 0.10
C PHE A 53 -10.68 -0.35 0.02
N THR A 54 -10.12 0.04 -1.12
CA THR A 54 -8.67 0.01 -1.33
C THR A 54 -8.20 1.29 -2.02
N THR A 55 -6.89 1.54 -1.99
CA THR A 55 -6.29 2.70 -2.67
C THR A 55 -6.28 2.50 -4.18
N ALA A 56 -6.22 3.60 -4.94
CA ALA A 56 -6.24 3.54 -6.40
C ALA A 56 -5.07 2.73 -6.97
N CYS A 57 -3.87 2.87 -6.40
CA CYS A 57 -2.70 2.10 -6.83
C CYS A 57 -2.82 0.60 -6.49
N ALA A 58 -3.36 0.25 -5.33
CA ALA A 58 -3.61 -1.14 -4.97
C ALA A 58 -4.70 -1.79 -5.83
N GLN A 59 -5.76 -1.05 -6.17
CA GLN A 59 -6.81 -1.51 -7.07
C GLN A 59 -6.30 -1.72 -8.51
N ALA A 60 -5.41 -0.84 -8.97
CA ALA A 60 -4.88 -0.89 -10.33
C ALA A 60 -3.81 -1.98 -10.52
N CYS A 61 -3.23 -2.49 -9.44
CA CYS A 61 -2.14 -3.47 -9.49
C CYS A 61 -2.69 -4.87 -9.82
N PRO A 62 -2.40 -5.43 -11.00
CA PRO A 62 -2.93 -6.76 -11.38
C PRO A 62 -2.29 -7.89 -10.58
N THR A 63 -1.04 -7.71 -10.14
CA THR A 63 -0.30 -8.72 -9.37
C THR A 63 -0.64 -8.72 -7.89
N GLY A 64 -1.43 -7.75 -7.41
CA GLY A 64 -1.78 -7.63 -5.99
C GLY A 64 -0.58 -7.34 -5.08
N ALA A 65 0.47 -6.70 -5.61
CA ALA A 65 1.70 -6.38 -4.88
C ALA A 65 1.50 -5.31 -3.80
N LEU A 66 0.54 -4.41 -3.99
CA LEU A 66 0.21 -3.35 -3.04
C LEU A 66 -0.98 -3.77 -2.18
N VAL A 67 -0.80 -3.71 -0.86
CA VAL A 67 -1.86 -4.00 0.10
C VAL A 67 -2.04 -2.80 1.02
N PHE A 68 -3.29 -2.38 1.18
CA PHE A 68 -3.69 -1.25 2.00
C PHE A 68 -4.74 -1.72 3.02
N GLY A 69 -4.72 -1.15 4.22
CA GLY A 69 -5.59 -1.57 5.32
C GLY A 69 -5.16 -0.99 6.66
N ASP A 70 -5.91 -1.33 7.71
CA ASP A 70 -5.62 -0.88 9.07
C ASP A 70 -4.56 -1.77 9.75
N VAL A 71 -3.54 -1.13 10.32
CA VAL A 71 -2.44 -1.80 11.04
C VAL A 71 -2.83 -2.11 12.49
N LYS A 72 -3.85 -1.44 13.04
CA LYS A 72 -4.34 -1.73 14.40
C LYS A 72 -5.14 -3.03 14.46
N ASP A 73 -5.82 -3.37 13.37
CA ASP A 73 -6.55 -4.63 13.24
C ASP A 73 -5.56 -5.79 12.99
N PRO A 74 -5.38 -6.74 13.94
CA PRO A 74 -4.41 -7.83 13.79
C PRO A 74 -4.77 -8.81 12.68
N GLU A 75 -6.05 -8.90 12.33
CA GLU A 75 -6.56 -9.83 11.32
C GLU A 75 -6.50 -9.26 9.90
N SER A 76 -6.16 -7.97 9.74
CA SER A 76 -6.02 -7.33 8.45
C SER A 76 -4.88 -7.92 7.63
N ARG A 77 -5.02 -7.89 6.30
CA ARG A 77 -3.98 -8.38 5.38
C ARG A 77 -2.66 -7.62 5.54
N VAL A 78 -2.72 -6.31 5.85
CA VAL A 78 -1.52 -5.49 6.09
C VAL A 78 -0.80 -5.90 7.37
N SER A 79 -1.53 -6.12 8.46
CA SER A 79 -0.94 -6.55 9.74
C SER A 79 -0.25 -7.90 9.61
N LYS A 80 -0.86 -8.84 8.89
CA LYS A 80 -0.27 -10.15 8.57
C LYS A 80 0.98 -10.02 7.69
N MET A 81 0.95 -9.17 6.66
CA MET A 81 2.12 -8.95 5.79
C MET A 81 3.28 -8.25 6.51
N LYS A 82 3.01 -7.30 7.40
CA LYS A 82 4.04 -6.61 8.18
C LYS A 82 4.76 -7.53 9.17
N LYS A 83 4.11 -8.61 9.60
CA LYS A 83 4.71 -9.64 10.48
C LYS A 83 5.57 -10.66 9.73
N GLN A 84 5.61 -10.65 8.40
CA GLN A 84 6.47 -11.56 7.65
C GLN A 84 7.95 -11.19 7.82
N ASP A 85 8.82 -12.20 7.91
CA ASP A 85 10.28 -12.02 8.08
C ASP A 85 10.92 -11.19 6.96
N ARG A 86 10.28 -11.14 5.79
CA ARG A 86 10.74 -10.40 4.62
C ARG A 86 10.42 -8.91 4.67
N ASN A 87 9.67 -8.46 5.67
CA ASN A 87 9.24 -7.08 5.77
C ASN A 87 10.37 -6.19 6.30
N TYR A 88 10.69 -5.13 5.55
CA TYR A 88 11.69 -4.13 5.95
C TYR A 88 11.20 -2.71 5.68
N ARG A 89 11.77 -1.75 6.40
CA ARG A 89 11.48 -0.31 6.22
C ARG A 89 12.67 0.35 5.55
N LEU A 90 12.39 1.29 4.65
CA LEU A 90 13.45 2.05 4.01
C LEU A 90 14.06 3.03 5.01
N LEU A 91 15.40 3.09 5.03
CA LEU A 91 16.18 4.02 5.85
C LEU A 91 15.85 3.94 7.34
N GLU A 92 15.71 2.72 7.88
CA GLU A 92 15.32 2.51 9.27
C GLU A 92 16.33 3.09 10.28
N TYR A 93 17.61 3.16 9.92
CA TYR A 93 18.65 3.79 10.73
C TYR A 93 18.41 5.29 11.01
N LEU A 94 17.62 5.97 10.17
CA LEU A 94 17.22 7.38 10.38
C LEU A 94 15.99 7.51 11.31
N ASN A 95 15.41 6.41 11.78
CA ASN A 95 14.23 6.37 12.65
C ASN A 95 13.02 7.18 12.10
N VAL A 96 12.85 7.22 10.78
CA VAL A 96 11.78 7.99 10.09
C VAL A 96 10.38 7.41 10.36
N ASN A 97 10.31 6.17 10.86
CA ASN A 97 9.05 5.49 11.20
C ASN A 97 8.01 5.54 10.05
N THR A 98 8.44 5.17 8.84
CA THR A 98 7.62 5.14 7.63
C THR A 98 6.40 4.22 7.74
N ARG A 99 5.19 4.67 7.36
CA ARG A 99 4.01 3.80 7.41
C ARG A 99 4.04 2.69 6.35
N THR A 100 4.61 2.98 5.19
CA THR A 100 4.89 2.02 4.13
C THR A 100 6.14 1.20 4.45
N SER A 101 6.01 -0.10 4.34
CA SER A 101 7.10 -1.07 4.41
C SER A 101 7.05 -1.95 3.16
N TYR A 102 8.17 -2.57 2.84
CA TYR A 102 8.34 -3.36 1.62
C TYR A 102 8.65 -4.80 1.98
N LEU A 103 8.32 -5.71 1.08
CA LEU A 103 8.73 -7.11 1.18
C LEU A 103 9.97 -7.33 0.32
N ALA A 104 10.96 -8.00 0.89
CA ALA A 104 12.19 -8.37 0.18
C ALA A 104 11.86 -9.21 -1.06
N ARG A 105 12.53 -8.90 -2.17
CA ARG A 105 12.42 -9.67 -3.41
C ARG A 105 13.23 -10.95 -3.23
N ILE A 106 12.56 -12.10 -3.31
CA ILE A 106 13.22 -13.41 -3.33
C ILE A 106 13.28 -13.90 -4.77
N ARG A 107 14.48 -14.25 -5.23
CA ARG A 107 14.69 -14.95 -6.51
C ARG A 107 14.85 -16.44 -6.24
N ASN A 108 14.17 -17.25 -7.02
CA ASN A 108 14.25 -18.71 -6.98
C ASN A 108 14.85 -19.24 -8.30
N PRO A 109 16.17 -19.11 -8.52
CA PRO A 109 16.82 -19.63 -9.71
C PRO A 109 16.78 -21.16 -9.74
N ASN A 110 16.80 -21.72 -10.94
CA ASN A 110 16.84 -23.17 -11.13
C ASN A 110 18.22 -23.72 -10.69
N PRO A 111 18.30 -24.75 -9.84
CA PRO A 111 19.57 -25.36 -9.42
C PRO A 111 20.49 -25.83 -10.57
N LYS A 112 19.93 -26.12 -11.75
CA LYS A 112 20.70 -26.57 -12.93
C LYS A 112 21.28 -25.44 -13.78
N MET A 113 20.96 -24.18 -13.48
CA MET A 113 21.45 -23.03 -14.22
C MET A 113 22.69 -22.42 -13.54
N PRO A 114 23.57 -21.72 -14.29
CA PRO A 114 24.75 -21.05 -13.72
C PRO A 114 24.39 -20.00 -12.64
N ASP A 115 23.16 -19.50 -12.63
CA ASP A 115 22.64 -18.56 -11.62
C ASP A 115 22.17 -19.23 -10.31
N ALA A 116 22.37 -20.54 -10.15
CA ALA A 116 21.93 -21.30 -8.98
C ALA A 116 22.54 -20.81 -7.65
N ALA A 117 23.70 -20.15 -7.68
CA ALA A 117 24.30 -19.55 -6.48
C ALA A 117 23.49 -18.36 -5.93
N ASN A 118 22.58 -17.80 -6.72
CA ASN A 118 21.82 -16.58 -6.40
C ASN A 118 20.43 -16.88 -5.81
N ILE A 119 20.29 -17.94 -5.01
CA ILE A 119 19.03 -18.26 -4.33
C ILE A 119 18.84 -17.27 -3.18
N GLY A 120 17.70 -16.56 -3.15
CA GLY A 120 17.36 -15.67 -2.05
C GLY A 120 18.00 -14.27 -2.07
N VAL A 121 18.84 -13.95 -3.05
CA VAL A 121 19.38 -12.58 -3.21
C VAL A 121 18.35 -11.61 -3.81
N ALA A 122 18.29 -10.41 -3.23
CA ALA A 122 17.38 -9.34 -3.67
C ALA A 122 17.92 -8.64 -4.93
N SER A 123 19.21 -8.28 -4.93
CA SER A 123 19.95 -7.71 -6.05
C SER A 123 21.10 -8.63 -6.49
N LEU A 124 21.51 -8.57 -7.77
CA LEU A 124 22.65 -9.36 -8.27
C LEU A 124 24.01 -8.75 -7.87
N GLU A 125 23.99 -7.51 -7.39
CA GLU A 125 25.18 -6.77 -6.94
C GLU A 125 25.49 -7.00 -5.46
N GLU A 126 24.48 -7.33 -4.64
CA GLU A 126 24.67 -7.90 -3.30
C GLU A 126 25.10 -9.36 -3.43
N LYS A 127 26.36 -9.59 -3.84
CA LYS A 127 26.98 -10.88 -3.59
C LYS A 127 26.96 -11.10 -2.07
N PRO A 128 26.42 -12.23 -1.56
CA PRO A 128 26.67 -12.61 -0.19
C PRO A 128 28.18 -12.72 -0.02
N ALA A 129 28.71 -12.08 1.04
CA ALA A 129 30.11 -12.23 1.44
C ALA A 129 30.44 -13.69 1.73
#